data_AF-A0A3M2KWU9-F1
#
_entry.id   AF-A0A3M2KWU9-F1
#
_cell.length_a   1.000
_cell.length_b   1.000
_cell.length_c   1.000
_cell.angle_alpha   90.00
_cell.angle_beta   90.00
_cell.angle_gamma   90.00
#
_symmetry.space_group_name_H-M   'P 1'
#
loop_
_entity.id
_entity.type
_entity.pdbx_description
1 polymer ?
#
loop_
_entity_poly.entity_id
_entity_poly.type
_entity_poly.pdbx_seq_one_letter_code
_entity_poly.pdbx_strand_id
1 'polypeptide(L)'
;MSVVFRGAGALRVDPADRTILRLLRDRDREGYPSEVVLRDGSRLLIYNISWGYDPVTVAAQVTTNISPSVRGALVEVFSTHAVVAVNDPETGDPLLAVA
;
A
#
# COMPACT_ATOMS: atom_id res chain seq x y z
N MET A 1 12.45 -2.84 -9.25
CA MET A 1 11.76 -2.64 -10.56
C MET A 1 12.12 -1.25 -11.08
N SER A 2 11.83 -0.88 -12.33
CA SER A 2 11.97 0.52 -12.79
C SER A 2 10.62 1.10 -13.21
N VAL A 3 10.37 2.35 -12.83
CA VAL A 3 9.22 3.15 -13.28
C VAL A 3 9.76 4.27 -14.17
N VAL A 4 9.11 4.49 -15.30
CA VAL A 4 9.52 5.51 -16.27
C VAL A 4 8.62 6.72 -16.13
N PHE A 5 9.23 7.85 -15.77
CA PHE A 5 8.54 9.12 -15.62
C PHE A 5 8.86 10.03 -16.80
N ARG A 6 7.84 10.74 -17.29
CA ARG A 6 8.03 11.83 -18.25
C ARG A 6 8.87 12.93 -17.56
N GLY A 7 10.06 13.20 -18.09
CA GLY A 7 10.97 14.24 -17.58
C GLY A 7 12.04 13.78 -16.58
N ALA A 8 11.79 12.72 -15.80
CA ALA A 8 12.77 12.17 -14.85
C ALA A 8 13.41 10.85 -15.29
N GLY A 9 12.92 10.25 -16.39
CA GLY A 9 13.49 9.02 -16.95
C GLY A 9 13.13 7.78 -16.13
N ALA A 10 13.98 6.75 -16.20
CA ALA A 10 13.77 5.49 -15.50
C ALA A 10 14.36 5.55 -14.08
N LEU A 11 13.51 5.44 -13.06
CA LEU A 11 13.91 5.40 -11.66
C LEU A 11 13.70 4.00 -11.09
N ARG A 12 14.64 3.55 -10.25
CA ARG A 12 14.55 2.25 -9.58
C ARG A 12 13.75 2.37 -8.30
N VAL A 13 12.67 1.60 -8.23
CA VAL A 13 11.85 1.41 -7.03
C VAL A 13 12.30 0.19 -6.27
N ASP A 14 12.17 0.27 -4.95
CA ASP A 14 12.44 -0.80 -4.01
C ASP A 14 11.65 -2.08 -4.40
N PRO A 15 12.26 -3.28 -4.38
CA PRO A 15 11.55 -4.52 -4.63
C PRO A 15 10.33 -4.77 -3.70
N ALA A 16 10.38 -4.30 -2.45
CA ALA A 16 9.30 -4.45 -1.48
C ALA A 16 8.03 -3.71 -1.90
N ASP A 17 8.18 -2.54 -2.55
CA ASP A 17 7.06 -1.72 -3.04
C ASP A 17 6.09 -2.54 -3.91
N ARG A 18 6.62 -3.25 -4.91
CA ARG A 18 5.81 -4.10 -5.79
C ARG A 18 5.13 -5.24 -5.04
N THR A 19 5.82 -5.82 -4.05
CA THR A 19 5.28 -6.93 -3.25
C THR A 19 4.10 -6.46 -2.41
N ILE A 20 4.23 -5.29 -1.77
CA ILE A 20 3.16 -4.63 -1.00
C ILE A 20 1.98 -4.34 -1.91
N LEU A 21 2.20 -3.61 -3.01
CA LEU A 21 1.11 -3.22 -3.93
C LEU A 21 0.40 -4.43 -4.53
N ARG A 22 1.14 -5.49 -4.88
CA ARG A 22 0.53 -6.72 -5.41
C ARG A 22 -0.38 -7.34 -4.36
N LEU A 23 0.11 -7.52 -3.13
CA LEU A 23 -0.68 -8.09 -2.03
C LEU A 23 -1.96 -7.28 -1.79
N LEU A 24 -1.84 -5.96 -1.64
CA LEU A 24 -2.97 -5.10 -1.33
C LEU A 24 -4.00 -5.05 -2.46
N ARG A 25 -3.55 -4.98 -3.72
CA ARG A 25 -4.41 -5.00 -4.89
C ARG A 25 -5.13 -6.34 -5.05
N ASP A 26 -4.44 -7.45 -4.80
CA ASP A 26 -5.05 -8.77 -4.96
C ASP A 26 -6.13 -8.98 -3.88
N ARG A 27 -5.90 -8.53 -2.64
CA ARG A 27 -6.90 -8.55 -1.57
C ARG A 27 -8.09 -7.61 -1.81
N ASP A 28 -7.84 -6.39 -2.28
CA ASP A 28 -8.89 -5.45 -2.73
C ASP A 28 -9.81 -6.12 -3.76
N ARG A 29 -9.23 -6.72 -4.81
CA ARG A 29 -9.98 -7.43 -5.86
C ARG A 29 -10.82 -8.60 -5.33
N GLU A 30 -10.32 -9.28 -4.31
CA GLU A 30 -11.00 -10.43 -3.68
C GLU A 30 -11.99 -10.01 -2.59
N GLY A 31 -12.04 -8.73 -2.22
CA GLY A 31 -12.92 -8.21 -1.19
C GLY A 31 -12.43 -8.46 0.24
N TYR A 32 -11.16 -8.83 0.42
CA TYR A 32 -10.58 -9.06 1.74
C TYR A 32 -9.88 -7.79 2.26
N PRO A 33 -10.21 -7.31 3.48
CA PRO A 33 -9.50 -6.19 4.07
C PRO A 33 -8.08 -6.57 4.47
N SER A 34 -7.20 -5.59 4.64
CA SER A 34 -5.85 -5.79 5.19
C SER A 34 -5.62 -4.83 6.35
N GLU A 35 -4.88 -5.26 7.36
CA GLU A 35 -4.26 -4.33 8.29
C GLU A 35 -2.87 -3.95 7.78
N VAL A 36 -2.63 -2.66 7.59
CA VAL A 36 -1.30 -2.13 7.25
C VAL A 36 -0.70 -1.47 8.47
N VAL A 37 0.48 -1.93 8.88
CA VAL A 37 1.24 -1.34 9.97
C VAL A 37 2.31 -0.44 9.37
N LEU A 38 2.35 0.81 9.83
CA LEU A 38 3.31 1.82 9.41
C LEU A 38 4.44 1.99 10.43
N ARG A 39 5.57 2.54 10.00
CA ARG A 39 6.77 2.80 10.84
C ARG A 39 6.52 3.71 12.02
N ASP A 40 5.52 4.59 11.95
CA ASP A 40 5.12 5.47 13.04
C ASP A 40 4.25 4.76 14.10
N GLY A 41 3.96 3.47 13.91
CA GLY A 41 3.11 2.66 14.77
C GLY A 41 1.63 2.71 14.40
N SER A 42 1.24 3.50 13.40
CA SER A 42 -0.13 3.57 12.90
C SER A 42 -0.56 2.22 12.32
N ARG A 43 -1.82 1.83 12.59
CA ARG A 43 -2.44 0.60 12.08
C ARG A 43 -3.68 0.98 11.29
N LEU A 44 -3.65 0.70 9.99
CA LEU A 44 -4.69 1.12 9.05
C LEU A 44 -5.49 -0.09 8.59
N LEU A 45 -6.80 -0.06 8.80
CA LEU A 45 -7.71 -1.02 8.19
C LEU A 45 -8.07 -0.55 6.78
N ILE A 46 -7.68 -1.33 5.78
CA ILE A 46 -7.83 -0.97 4.37
C ILE A 46 -8.66 -2.02 3.61
N TYR A 47 -9.56 -1.54 2.77
CA TYR A 47 -10.47 -2.36 1.96
C TYR A 47 -10.19 -2.24 0.47
N ASN A 48 -9.74 -1.06 0.04
CA ASN A 48 -9.32 -0.81 -1.34
C ASN A 48 -8.17 0.17 -1.38
N ILE A 49 -7.44 0.15 -2.48
CA ILE A 49 -6.33 1.08 -2.71
C ILE A 49 -6.39 1.70 -4.11
N SER A 50 -5.98 2.95 -4.19
CA SER A 50 -5.44 3.56 -5.40
C SER A 50 -4.00 3.95 -5.12
N TRP A 51 -3.13 3.91 -6.14
CA TRP A 51 -1.73 4.27 -5.98
C TRP A 51 -1.16 4.94 -7.22
N GLY A 52 -0.13 5.75 -6.98
CA GLY A 52 0.71 6.34 -8.02
C GLY A 52 2.14 6.45 -7.51
N TYR A 53 3.11 6.37 -8.42
CA TYR A 53 4.51 6.58 -8.06
C TYR A 53 4.84 8.06 -8.04
N ASP A 54 5.61 8.48 -7.04
CA ASP A 54 6.17 9.82 -6.95
C ASP A 54 7.66 9.79 -7.36
N PRO A 55 8.08 10.59 -8.37
CA PRO A 55 9.47 10.62 -8.81
C PRO A 55 10.45 11.20 -7.78
N VAL A 56 9.98 11.94 -6.78
CA VAL A 56 10.83 12.52 -5.72
C VAL A 56 11.17 11.47 -4.67
N THR A 57 10.16 10.74 -4.17
CA THR A 57 10.35 9.71 -3.14
C THR A 57 10.72 8.34 -3.71
N VAL A 58 10.54 8.14 -5.02
CA VAL A 58 10.79 6.88 -5.74
C VAL A 58 10.10 5.71 -5.06
N ALA A 59 8.85 5.94 -4.64
CA ALA A 59 7.97 5.00 -3.97
C ALA A 59 6.53 5.25 -4.41
N ALA A 60 5.67 4.25 -4.22
CA ALA A 60 4.24 4.44 -4.41
C ALA A 60 3.64 5.22 -3.23
N GLN A 61 2.84 6.22 -3.56
CA GLN A 61 1.87 6.85 -2.68
C GLN A 61 0.55 6.10 -2.82
N VAL A 62 0.01 5.65 -1.71
CA VAL A 62 -1.21 4.84 -1.62
C VAL A 62 -2.29 5.67 -0.95
N THR A 63 -3.46 5.76 -1.58
CA THR A 63 -4.67 6.31 -0.98
C THR A 63 -5.65 5.18 -0.72
N THR A 64 -6.19 5.10 0.49
CA THR A 64 -7.01 3.98 0.93
C THR A 64 -8.50 4.31 0.93
N ASN A 65 -9.33 3.28 0.81
CA ASN A 65 -10.76 3.33 1.15
C ASN A 65 -11.59 4.36 0.36
N ILE A 66 -11.15 4.73 -0.85
CA ILE A 66 -11.79 5.76 -1.68
C ILE A 66 -12.98 5.25 -2.50
N SER A 67 -13.19 3.94 -2.55
CA SER A 67 -14.38 3.39 -3.23
C SER A 67 -15.67 3.82 -2.54
N PRO A 68 -16.71 4.28 -3.27
CA PRO A 68 -18.03 4.60 -2.72
C PRO A 68 -18.72 3.43 -1.99
N SER A 69 -18.30 2.19 -2.25
CA SER A 69 -18.83 1.00 -1.57
C SER A 69 -18.34 0.85 -0.14
N VAL A 70 -17.23 1.50 0.23
CA VAL A 70 -16.64 1.41 1.58
C VAL A 70 -17.11 2.61 2.40
N ARG A 71 -18.16 2.41 3.20
CA ARG A 71 -18.76 3.48 4.00
C ARG A 71 -18.15 3.57 5.39
N GLY A 72 -17.88 4.79 5.85
CA GLY A 72 -17.44 5.07 7.23
C GLY A 72 -15.99 4.71 7.55
N ALA A 73 -15.24 4.14 6.59
CA ALA A 73 -13.81 3.93 6.75
C ALA A 73 -13.04 5.24 6.56
N LEU A 74 -11.92 5.38 7.28
CA LEU A 74 -11.01 6.51 7.10
C LEU A 74 -10.30 6.41 5.74
N VAL A 75 -10.16 7.55 5.07
CA VAL A 75 -9.31 7.70 3.89
C VAL A 75 -7.95 8.16 4.38
N GLU A 76 -6.93 7.37 4.10
CA GLU A 76 -5.56 7.65 4.51
C GLU A 76 -4.65 7.70 3.29
N VAL A 77 -3.56 8.46 3.42
CA VAL A 77 -2.49 8.52 2.41
C VAL A 77 -1.18 8.14 3.06
N PHE A 78 -0.50 7.14 2.50
CA PHE A 78 0.82 6.72 2.99
C PHE A 78 1.74 6.29 1.85
N SER A 79 3.05 6.30 2.10
CA SER A 79 4.03 5.73 1.19
C SER A 79 4.27 4.26 1.51
N THR A 80 4.44 3.43 0.49
CA THR A 80 4.89 2.03 0.65
C THR A 80 6.21 1.91 1.43
N HIS A 81 7.07 2.93 1.39
CA HIS A 81 8.26 2.98 2.23
C HIS A 81 7.91 2.99 3.72
N ALA A 82 6.78 3.57 4.13
CA ALA A 82 6.40 3.60 5.54
C ALA A 82 5.84 2.26 6.04
N VAL A 83 5.55 1.29 5.17
CA VAL A 83 4.97 0.00 5.56
C VAL A 83 6.02 -0.89 6.22
N VAL A 84 5.69 -1.44 7.38
CA VAL A 84 6.52 -2.44 8.09
C VAL A 84 5.89 -3.82 8.09
N ALA A 85 4.56 -3.90 8.03
CA ALA A 85 3.86 -5.17 7.95
C ALA A 85 2.49 -5.01 7.28
N VAL A 86 2.01 -6.11 6.70
CA VAL A 86 0.62 -6.29 6.30
C VAL A 86 0.12 -7.56 6.97
N ASN A 87 -0.99 -7.48 7.69
CA ASN A 87 -1.59 -8.58 8.43
C ASN A 87 -3.00 -8.86 7.96
N ASP A 88 -3.46 -10.09 8.18
CA ASP A 88 -4.87 -10.42 8.08
C ASP A 88 -5.60 -9.81 9.29
N PRO A 89 -6.57 -8.92 9.10
CA PRO A 89 -7.22 -8.24 10.22
C PRO A 89 -8.18 -9.14 11.00
N GLU A 90 -8.61 -10.28 10.44
CA GLU A 90 -9.50 -11.21 11.14
C GLU A 90 -8.73 -12.15 12.06
N THR A 91 -7.58 -12.67 11.60
CA THR A 91 -6.79 -13.64 12.37
C THR A 91 -5.60 -13.02 13.10
N GLY A 92 -5.11 -11.86 12.64
CA GLY A 92 -3.86 -11.25 13.10
C GLY A 92 -2.61 -11.87 12.48
N ASP A 93 -2.75 -12.84 11.57
CA ASP A 93 -1.61 -13.52 10.96
C ASP A 93 -0.83 -12.58 10.00
N PRO A 94 0.51 -12.68 9.97
CA PRO A 94 1.30 -11.89 9.04
C PRO A 94 1.09 -12.36 7.60
N LEU A 95 0.70 -11.45 6.72
CA LEU A 95 0.65 -11.66 5.27
C LEU A 95 1.96 -11.24 4.60
N LEU A 96 2.61 -10.22 5.16
CA LEU A 96 3.91 -9.71 4.72
C LEU A 96 4.61 -9.00 5.87
N ALA A 97 5.88 -9.30 6.08
CA ALA A 97 6.79 -8.48 6.89
C ALA A 97 7.79 -7.76 5.95
N VAL A 98 8.01 -6.47 6.19
CA VAL A 98 8.92 -5.63 5.42
C VAL A 98 10.11 -5.29 6.32
N ALA A 99 11.31 -5.66 5.89
CA ALA A 99 12.56 -5.43 6.62
C ALA A 99 13.03 -3.97 6.54
#